data_AF-G0QF22-F1
#
_entry.id   AF-G0QF22-F1
#
_cell.length_a   1.000
_cell.length_b   1.000
_cell.length_c   1.000
_cell.angle_alpha   90.00
_cell.angle_beta   90.00
_cell.angle_gamma   90.00
#
_symmetry.space_group_name_H-M   'P 1'
#
loop_
_entity.id
_entity.type
_entity.pdbx_description
1 polymer ?
#
loop_
_entity_poly.entity_id
_entity_poly.type
_entity_poly.pdbx_seq_one_letter_code
_entity_poly.pdbx_strand_id
1 'polypeptide(L)'
;MVFQLLAPLFSFYDSVFQSLVDCWTLCVAGIFSAALAALFAVIYWFLLDVERADEIKDKLNKYQDKMKEARENDNDDEASKHLKKTLQLNQKFMMLNIKPMLATIVFVGLFFPWLGNTYAPNVEMNQTDNSTFSGQLQYAGDTQELRVSNRSSILVESGNATAGIKEDIEVLDVRWQVASFQKLQGESSDTRLKLNAEFIPLPVNLPFVGNALNWLGFYFILIMPLTYVFRKLLGVQ
;
A
#
# COMPACT_ATOMS: atom_id res chain seq x y z
N MET A 1 -1.17 8.08 -19.75
CA MET A 1 -2.21 7.18 -20.30
C MET A 1 -2.97 6.42 -19.22
N VAL A 2 -2.32 5.66 -18.32
CA VAL A 2 -3.01 4.91 -17.24
C VAL A 2 -3.81 5.83 -16.29
N PHE A 3 -3.25 6.98 -15.92
CA PHE A 3 -3.93 7.94 -15.04
C PHE A 3 -5.26 8.47 -15.62
N GLN A 4 -5.32 8.72 -16.93
CA GLN A 4 -6.55 9.17 -17.61
C GLN A 4 -7.63 8.08 -17.66
N LEU A 5 -7.23 6.80 -17.73
CA LEU A 5 -8.17 5.67 -17.68
C LEU A 5 -8.76 5.47 -16.28
N LEU A 6 -8.01 5.81 -15.23
CA LEU A 6 -8.43 5.67 -13.84
C LEU A 6 -9.12 6.93 -13.29
N ALA A 7 -9.10 8.06 -14.00
CA ALA A 7 -9.67 9.32 -13.52
C ALA A 7 -11.16 9.22 -13.10
N PRO A 8 -12.07 8.53 -13.82
CA PRO A 8 -13.44 8.36 -13.37
C PRO A 8 -13.54 7.55 -12.07
N LEU A 9 -12.66 6.56 -11.91
CA LEU A 9 -12.59 5.73 -10.72
C LEU A 9 -12.08 6.55 -9.51
N PHE A 10 -11.11 7.43 -9.73
CA PHE A 10 -10.60 8.32 -8.68
C PHE A 10 -11.68 9.30 -8.23
N SER A 11 -12.42 9.91 -9.16
CA SER A 11 -13.55 10.77 -8.81
C SER A 11 -14.65 10.04 -8.04
N PHE A 12 -14.92 8.78 -8.39
CA PHE A 12 -15.84 7.93 -7.61
C PHE A 12 -15.31 7.69 -6.20
N TYR A 13 -14.02 7.35 -6.05
CA TYR A 13 -13.42 7.15 -4.73
C TYR A 13 -13.39 8.44 -3.92
N ASP A 14 -13.08 9.59 -4.51
CA ASP A 14 -13.15 10.87 -3.83
C ASP A 14 -14.58 11.09 -3.32
N SER A 15 -15.61 10.90 -4.16
CA SER A 15 -17.02 11.04 -3.72
C SER A 15 -17.40 10.11 -2.55
N VAL A 16 -16.92 8.88 -2.53
CA VAL A 16 -17.25 7.89 -1.49
C VAL A 16 -16.43 8.08 -0.22
N PHE A 17 -15.15 8.44 -0.35
CA PHE A 17 -14.18 8.44 0.74
C PHE A 17 -13.77 9.85 1.20
N GLN A 18 -14.23 10.93 0.56
CA GLN A 18 -13.86 12.29 0.95
C GLN A 18 -14.24 12.59 2.41
N SER A 19 -15.48 12.29 2.81
CA SER A 19 -15.90 12.46 4.21
C SER A 19 -15.07 11.65 5.20
N LEU A 20 -14.45 10.57 4.74
CA LEU A 20 -13.52 9.78 5.53
C LEU A 20 -12.16 10.47 5.59
N VAL A 21 -11.62 10.94 4.46
CA VAL A 21 -10.32 11.64 4.36
C VAL A 21 -10.31 12.94 5.18
N ASP A 22 -11.44 13.65 5.25
CA ASP A 22 -11.57 14.92 5.99
C ASP A 22 -11.55 14.74 7.52
N CYS A 23 -11.83 13.53 8.01
CA CYS A 23 -11.88 13.23 9.44
C CYS A 23 -10.48 12.90 9.97
N TRP A 24 -10.21 13.20 11.26
CA TRP A 24 -8.88 13.15 11.88
C TRP A 24 -8.02 11.97 11.41
N THR A 25 -6.94 12.32 10.70
CA THR A 25 -6.14 11.49 9.79
C THR A 25 -5.69 10.15 10.41
N LEU A 26 -5.45 10.10 11.73
CA LEU A 26 -5.00 8.91 12.44
C LEU A 26 -6.10 7.91 12.80
N CYS A 27 -7.24 8.38 13.33
CA CYS A 27 -8.36 7.51 13.71
C CYS A 27 -8.99 6.91 12.46
N VAL A 28 -9.12 7.73 11.42
CA VAL A 28 -9.58 7.33 10.11
C VAL A 28 -8.66 6.28 9.51
N ALA A 29 -7.34 6.52 9.47
CA ALA A 29 -6.43 5.54 8.88
C ALA A 29 -6.51 4.18 9.60
N GLY A 30 -6.72 4.18 10.92
CA GLY A 30 -6.96 2.96 11.70
C GLY A 30 -8.25 2.24 11.32
N ILE A 31 -9.40 2.95 11.33
CA ILE A 31 -10.71 2.39 10.95
C ILE A 31 -10.70 1.91 9.51
N PHE A 32 -10.13 2.70 8.61
CA PHE A 32 -9.98 2.38 7.19
C PHE A 32 -9.15 1.11 7.00
N SER A 33 -8.02 1.00 7.69
CA SER A 33 -7.17 -0.19 7.64
C SER A 33 -7.91 -1.43 8.18
N ALA A 34 -8.70 -1.29 9.25
CA ALA A 34 -9.52 -2.37 9.78
C ALA A 34 -10.64 -2.79 8.82
N ALA A 35 -11.35 -1.82 8.22
CA ALA A 35 -12.38 -2.09 7.23
C ALA A 35 -11.81 -2.80 5.99
N LEU A 36 -10.65 -2.34 5.51
CA LEU A 36 -9.96 -2.94 4.36
C LEU A 36 -9.43 -4.34 4.69
N ALA A 37 -8.91 -4.56 5.90
CA ALA A 37 -8.50 -5.89 6.36
C ALA A 37 -9.70 -6.84 6.48
N ALA A 38 -10.83 -6.37 6.99
CA ALA A 38 -12.07 -7.14 7.06
C ALA A 38 -12.58 -7.48 5.65
N LEU A 39 -12.56 -6.51 4.72
CA LEU A 39 -12.91 -6.71 3.32
C LEU A 39 -12.03 -7.78 2.67
N PHE A 40 -10.71 -7.74 2.87
CA PHE A 40 -9.81 -8.78 2.36
C PHE A 40 -10.03 -10.13 3.00
N ALA A 41 -10.34 -10.18 4.29
CA ALA A 41 -10.70 -11.42 4.95
C ALA A 41 -11.98 -12.03 4.37
N VAL A 42 -12.99 -11.20 4.07
CA VAL A 42 -14.24 -11.62 3.43
C VAL A 42 -13.99 -12.11 2.00
N ILE A 43 -13.26 -11.35 1.18
CA ILE A 43 -12.87 -11.77 -0.18
C ILE A 43 -12.12 -13.10 -0.12
N TYR A 44 -11.22 -13.26 0.85
CA TYR A 44 -10.43 -14.47 1.01
C TYR A 44 -11.29 -15.67 1.40
N TRP A 45 -12.14 -15.53 2.42
CA TRP A 45 -13.08 -16.56 2.85
C TRP A 45 -14.03 -16.96 1.73
N PHE A 46 -14.57 -15.99 0.98
CA PHE A 46 -15.51 -16.24 -0.10
C PHE A 46 -14.88 -17.00 -1.28
N LEU A 47 -13.60 -16.75 -1.59
CA LEU A 47 -12.92 -17.37 -2.73
C LEU A 47 -12.14 -18.64 -2.37
N LEU A 48 -11.88 -18.89 -1.09
CA LEU A 48 -11.20 -20.09 -0.65
C LEU A 48 -12.20 -21.23 -0.43
N ASP A 49 -11.92 -22.36 -1.07
CA ASP A 49 -12.60 -23.62 -0.80
C ASP A 49 -12.03 -24.22 0.51
N VAL A 50 -12.65 -23.86 1.64
CA VAL A 50 -12.18 -24.20 3.00
C VAL A 50 -12.11 -25.72 3.19
N GLU A 51 -13.11 -26.46 2.73
CA GLU A 51 -13.17 -27.92 2.84
C GLU A 51 -11.99 -28.59 2.13
N ARG A 52 -11.68 -28.16 0.89
CA ARG A 52 -10.52 -28.68 0.16
C ARG A 52 -9.20 -28.26 0.79
N ALA A 53 -9.12 -27.06 1.36
CA ALA A 53 -7.94 -26.60 2.05
C ALA A 53 -7.63 -27.49 3.25
N ASP A 54 -8.63 -27.84 4.05
CA ASP A 54 -8.48 -28.69 5.22
C ASP A 54 -8.19 -30.15 4.84
N GLU A 55 -8.86 -30.71 3.81
CA GLU A 55 -8.55 -32.05 3.31
C GLU A 55 -7.08 -32.18 2.85
N ILE A 56 -6.52 -31.12 2.24
CA ILE A 56 -5.12 -31.11 1.82
C ILE A 56 -4.18 -30.98 3.01
N LYS A 57 -4.53 -30.19 4.05
CA LYS A 57 -3.75 -30.11 5.30
C LYS A 57 -3.67 -31.47 5.98
N ASP A 58 -4.78 -32.19 6.08
CA ASP A 58 -4.82 -33.53 6.67
C ASP A 58 -3.94 -34.52 5.90
N LYS A 59 -4.00 -34.49 4.56
CA LYS A 59 -3.12 -35.31 3.71
C LYS A 59 -1.65 -34.93 3.89
N LEU A 60 -1.34 -33.63 3.99
CA LEU A 60 0.03 -33.16 4.23
C LEU A 60 0.58 -33.70 5.54
N ASN A 61 -0.17 -33.59 6.65
CA ASN A 61 0.23 -34.14 7.96
C ASN A 61 0.48 -35.65 7.86
N LYS A 62 -0.46 -36.39 7.27
CA LYS A 62 -0.34 -37.85 7.07
C LYS A 62 0.91 -38.24 6.27
N TYR A 63 1.24 -37.51 5.20
CA TYR A 63 2.44 -37.80 4.41
C TYR A 63 3.74 -37.34 5.09
N GLN A 64 3.69 -36.29 5.91
CA GLN A 64 4.82 -35.87 6.73
C GLN A 64 5.16 -36.92 7.80
N ASP A 65 4.17 -37.49 8.46
CA ASP A 65 4.38 -38.54 9.47
C ASP A 65 4.93 -39.83 8.82
N LYS A 66 4.34 -40.28 7.71
CA LYS A 66 4.87 -41.42 6.94
C LYS A 66 6.30 -41.20 6.43
N MET A 67 6.64 -39.96 6.06
CA MET A 67 8.00 -39.63 5.67
C MET A 67 8.99 -39.73 6.84
N LYS A 68 8.57 -39.37 8.07
CA LYS A 68 9.39 -39.56 9.29
C LYS A 68 9.56 -41.05 9.59
N GLU A 69 8.47 -41.83 9.58
CA GLU A 69 8.51 -43.28 9.77
C GLU A 69 9.44 -43.97 8.75
N ALA A 70 9.38 -43.59 7.47
CA ALA A 70 10.25 -44.17 6.44
C ALA A 70 11.73 -43.83 6.66
N ARG A 71 12.03 -42.63 7.17
CA ARG A 71 13.41 -42.22 7.53
C ARG A 71 13.93 -42.94 8.76
N GLU A 72 13.08 -43.17 9.76
CA GLU A 72 13.43 -43.95 10.96
C GLU A 72 13.74 -45.41 10.64
N ASN A 73 13.14 -45.94 9.56
CA ASN A 73 13.34 -47.30 9.08
C ASN A 73 14.39 -47.41 7.96
N ASP A 74 15.24 -46.40 7.74
CA ASP A 74 16.26 -46.33 6.68
C ASP A 74 15.74 -46.69 5.26
N ASN A 75 14.48 -46.36 4.97
CA ASN A 75 13.84 -46.60 3.68
C ASN A 75 13.77 -45.30 2.84
N ASP A 76 14.90 -44.97 2.23
CA ASP A 76 15.10 -43.74 1.46
C ASP A 76 14.15 -43.60 0.25
N ASP A 77 13.78 -44.73 -0.38
CA ASP A 77 12.89 -44.74 -1.54
C ASP A 77 11.45 -44.35 -1.16
N GLU A 78 10.89 -44.93 -0.09
CA GLU A 78 9.56 -44.55 0.40
C GLU A 78 9.57 -43.14 1.02
N ALA A 79 10.66 -42.75 1.70
CA ALA A 79 10.82 -41.38 2.19
C ALA A 79 10.78 -40.35 1.04
N SER A 80 11.48 -40.63 -0.07
CA SER A 80 11.49 -39.80 -1.28
C SER A 80 10.12 -39.71 -1.95
N LYS A 81 9.38 -40.83 -1.97
CA LYS A 81 8.02 -40.89 -2.50
C LYS A 81 7.03 -40.07 -1.66
N HIS A 82 7.11 -40.15 -0.33
CA HIS A 82 6.30 -39.33 0.56
C HIS A 82 6.65 -37.84 0.45
N LEU A 83 7.93 -37.49 0.34
CA LEU A 83 8.36 -36.12 0.05
C LEU A 83 7.72 -35.60 -1.25
N LYS A 84 7.78 -36.38 -2.35
CA LYS A 84 7.16 -35.99 -3.62
C LYS A 84 5.65 -35.76 -3.49
N LYS A 85 4.95 -36.58 -2.70
CA LYS A 85 3.52 -36.38 -2.41
C LYS A 85 3.26 -35.12 -1.59
N THR A 86 4.07 -34.86 -0.57
CA THR A 86 4.01 -33.62 0.21
C THR A 86 4.22 -32.39 -0.68
N LEU A 87 5.20 -32.41 -1.58
CA LEU A 87 5.42 -31.32 -2.56
C LEU A 87 4.22 -31.11 -3.48
N GLN A 88 3.64 -32.19 -4.03
CA GLN A 88 2.44 -32.11 -4.87
C GLN A 88 1.23 -31.53 -4.13
N LEU A 89 1.04 -31.92 -2.86
CA LEU A 89 -0.03 -31.40 -2.02
C LEU A 89 0.19 -29.93 -1.65
N ASN A 90 1.42 -29.54 -1.33
CA ASN A 90 1.79 -28.13 -1.10
C ASN A 90 1.51 -27.27 -2.34
N GLN A 91 1.81 -27.77 -3.55
CA GLN A 91 1.47 -27.07 -4.79
C GLN A 91 -0.04 -26.89 -4.96
N LYS A 92 -0.84 -27.94 -4.70
CA LYS A 92 -2.31 -27.85 -4.73
C LYS A 92 -2.85 -26.88 -3.69
N PHE A 93 -2.32 -26.93 -2.47
CA PHE A 93 -2.67 -26.01 -1.39
C PHE A 93 -2.37 -24.56 -1.78
N MET A 94 -1.20 -24.31 -2.39
CA MET A 94 -0.84 -22.99 -2.91
C MET A 94 -1.83 -22.54 -3.99
N MET A 95 -2.19 -23.40 -4.96
CA MET A 95 -3.13 -23.07 -6.02
C MET A 95 -4.54 -22.71 -5.51
N LEU A 96 -5.00 -23.36 -4.44
CA LEU A 96 -6.25 -22.97 -3.77
C LEU A 96 -6.18 -21.55 -3.21
N ASN A 97 -5.02 -21.17 -2.65
CA ASN A 97 -4.78 -19.84 -2.10
C ASN A 97 -4.52 -18.76 -3.17
N ILE A 98 -4.08 -19.14 -4.38
CA ILE A 98 -3.78 -18.20 -5.47
C ILE A 98 -5.04 -17.43 -5.90
N LYS A 99 -6.22 -18.06 -5.96
CA LYS A 99 -7.46 -17.40 -6.38
C LYS A 99 -7.81 -16.20 -5.47
N PRO A 100 -7.95 -16.38 -4.14
CA PRO A 100 -8.07 -15.26 -3.22
C PRO A 100 -6.97 -14.21 -3.35
N MET A 101 -5.72 -14.65 -3.47
CA MET A 101 -4.58 -13.75 -3.55
C MET A 101 -4.64 -12.86 -4.80
N LEU A 102 -4.93 -13.43 -5.97
CA LEU A 102 -5.09 -12.68 -7.21
C LEU A 102 -6.24 -11.68 -7.12
N ALA A 103 -7.36 -12.07 -6.51
CA ALA A 103 -8.47 -11.14 -6.29
C ALA A 103 -8.04 -9.95 -5.42
N THR A 104 -7.29 -10.19 -4.33
CA THR A 104 -6.74 -9.10 -3.51
C THR A 104 -5.72 -8.25 -4.27
N ILE A 105 -4.88 -8.83 -5.13
CA ILE A 105 -3.91 -8.09 -5.94
C ILE A 105 -4.63 -7.18 -6.94
N VAL A 106 -5.67 -7.68 -7.62
CA VAL A 106 -6.47 -6.89 -8.56
C VAL A 106 -7.16 -5.74 -7.82
N PHE A 107 -7.77 -6.03 -6.66
CA PHE A 107 -8.39 -5.00 -5.84
C PHE A 107 -7.37 -3.92 -5.41
N VAL A 108 -6.24 -4.35 -4.85
CA VAL A 108 -5.14 -3.46 -4.43
C VAL A 108 -4.62 -2.66 -5.62
N GLY A 109 -4.43 -3.27 -6.78
CA GLY A 109 -3.95 -2.61 -8.00
C GLY A 109 -4.89 -1.53 -8.54
N LEU A 110 -6.20 -1.65 -8.28
CA LEU A 110 -7.19 -0.62 -8.63
C LEU A 110 -7.28 0.49 -7.59
N PHE A 111 -7.05 0.17 -6.31
CA PHE A 111 -7.25 1.09 -5.21
C PHE A 111 -5.99 1.87 -4.81
N PHE A 112 -4.81 1.25 -4.89
CA PHE A 112 -3.55 1.86 -4.49
C PHE A 112 -3.11 3.05 -5.33
N PRO A 113 -3.33 3.08 -6.67
CA PRO A 113 -3.02 4.27 -7.45
C PRO A 113 -3.78 5.51 -6.96
N TRP A 114 -5.02 5.32 -6.49
CA TRP A 114 -5.81 6.41 -5.88
C TRP A 114 -5.20 6.86 -4.56
N LEU A 115 -4.92 5.95 -3.63
CA LEU A 115 -4.24 6.28 -2.35
C LEU A 115 -2.89 6.98 -2.58
N GLY A 116 -2.13 6.53 -3.58
CA GLY A 116 -0.88 7.17 -3.97
C GLY A 116 -1.09 8.59 -4.48
N ASN A 117 -2.15 8.85 -5.25
CA ASN A 117 -2.49 10.21 -5.68
C ASN A 117 -2.96 11.10 -4.53
N THR A 118 -3.74 10.56 -3.58
CA THR A 118 -4.28 11.31 -2.44
C THR A 118 -3.20 11.64 -1.40
N TYR A 119 -2.32 10.69 -1.09
CA TYR A 119 -1.36 10.81 0.03
C TYR A 119 0.11 10.91 -0.40
N ALA A 120 0.41 10.75 -1.69
CA ALA A 120 1.73 10.99 -2.25
C ALA A 120 1.65 11.69 -3.64
N PRO A 121 0.97 12.85 -3.72
CA PRO A 121 0.66 13.50 -5.00
C PRO A 121 1.93 13.95 -5.73
N ASN A 122 1.86 13.88 -7.05
CA ASN A 122 2.79 14.58 -7.94
C ASN A 122 2.09 15.85 -8.42
N VAL A 123 2.43 16.99 -7.83
CA VAL A 123 1.88 18.28 -8.21
C VAL A 123 2.58 18.75 -9.47
N GLU A 124 1.80 18.98 -10.53
CA GLU A 124 2.28 19.60 -11.76
C GLU A 124 2.58 21.07 -11.49
N MET A 125 3.78 21.49 -11.88
CA MET A 125 4.35 22.79 -11.59
C MET A 125 4.55 23.56 -12.89
N ASN A 126 3.84 24.67 -13.02
CA ASN A 126 3.98 25.59 -14.14
C ASN A 126 5.02 26.65 -13.80
N GLN A 127 5.93 26.90 -14.75
CA GLN A 127 6.93 27.95 -14.57
C GLN A 127 6.26 29.34 -14.64
N THR A 128 6.37 30.13 -13.58
CA THR A 128 5.82 31.50 -13.51
C THR A 128 6.91 32.54 -13.79
N ASP A 129 8.13 32.31 -13.30
CA ASP A 129 9.31 33.15 -13.53
C ASP A 129 10.53 32.29 -13.89
N ASN A 130 11.67 32.91 -14.23
CA ASN A 130 12.93 32.20 -14.53
C ASN A 130 13.42 31.24 -13.43
N SER A 131 12.96 31.42 -12.18
CA SER A 131 13.33 30.58 -11.03
C SER A 131 12.14 30.15 -10.17
N THR A 132 10.92 30.54 -10.52
CA THR A 132 9.72 30.30 -9.70
C THR A 132 8.73 29.43 -10.46
N PHE A 133 8.22 28.41 -9.79
CA PHE A 133 7.19 27.52 -10.30
C PHE A 133 5.97 27.58 -9.38
N SER A 134 4.77 27.45 -9.93
CA SER A 134 3.52 27.39 -9.16
C SER A 134 2.69 26.19 -9.59
N GLY A 135 2.07 25.54 -8.62
CA GLY A 135 1.20 24.39 -8.81
C GLY A 135 0.10 24.36 -7.75
N GLN A 136 -0.90 23.51 -7.96
CA GLN A 136 -2.03 23.37 -7.03
C GLN A 136 -1.99 22.00 -6.38
N LEU A 137 -1.90 21.98 -5.05
CA LEU A 137 -2.12 20.78 -4.26
C LEU A 137 -3.61 20.65 -3.96
N GLN A 138 -4.19 19.53 -4.34
CA GLN A 138 -5.56 19.17 -3.98
C GLN A 138 -5.52 18.06 -2.93
N TYR A 139 -6.21 18.27 -1.82
CA TYR A 139 -6.32 17.29 -0.75
C TYR A 139 -7.63 17.52 0.02
N ALA A 140 -8.36 16.44 0.35
CA ALA A 140 -9.64 16.52 1.08
C ALA A 140 -10.71 17.43 0.41
N GLY A 141 -10.60 17.67 -0.91
CA GLY A 141 -11.46 18.61 -1.63
C GLY A 141 -11.06 20.08 -1.52
N ASP A 142 -10.09 20.40 -0.68
CA ASP A 142 -9.47 21.71 -0.61
C ASP A 142 -8.30 21.82 -1.60
N THR A 143 -8.06 23.03 -2.09
CA THR A 143 -6.98 23.32 -3.03
C THR A 143 -6.10 24.44 -2.49
N GLN A 144 -4.80 24.19 -2.41
CA GLN A 144 -3.82 25.18 -1.97
C GLN A 144 -2.76 25.41 -3.05
N GLU A 145 -2.45 26.68 -3.32
CA GLU A 145 -1.33 27.03 -4.21
C GLU A 145 0.01 26.74 -3.51
N LEU A 146 0.90 26.05 -4.24
CA LEU A 146 2.28 25.80 -3.86
C LEU A 146 3.20 26.54 -4.82
N ARG A 147 4.20 27.21 -4.26
CA ARG A 147 5.25 27.88 -5.04
C ARG A 147 6.59 27.23 -4.78
N VAL A 148 7.41 27.09 -5.81
CA VAL A 148 8.75 26.53 -5.69
C VAL A 148 9.75 27.54 -6.25
N SER A 149 10.64 28.02 -5.40
CA SER A 149 11.74 28.91 -5.78
C SER A 149 13.02 28.10 -5.91
N ASN A 150 13.66 28.18 -7.09
CA ASN A 150 14.91 27.49 -7.42
C ASN A 150 15.98 28.54 -7.75
N ARG A 151 16.48 29.22 -6.70
CA ARG A 151 17.55 30.24 -6.83
C ARG A 151 18.90 29.73 -6.33
N SER A 152 19.00 29.43 -5.03
CA SER A 152 20.21 28.89 -4.38
C SER A 152 19.98 27.51 -3.77
N SER A 153 18.76 27.26 -3.32
CA SER A 153 18.23 25.97 -2.87
C SER A 153 16.77 25.89 -3.33
N ILE A 154 16.25 24.67 -3.45
CA ILE A 154 14.84 24.45 -3.81
C ILE A 154 14.03 24.65 -2.53
N LEU A 155 13.23 25.71 -2.51
CA LEU A 155 12.32 26.05 -1.42
C LEU A 155 10.89 25.96 -1.92
N VAL A 156 10.05 25.22 -1.20
CA VAL A 156 8.62 25.10 -1.42
C VAL A 156 7.92 26.03 -0.44
N GLU A 157 7.07 26.91 -0.93
CA GLU A 157 6.31 27.89 -0.18
C GLU A 157 4.82 27.61 -0.33
N SER A 158 4.09 27.64 0.78
CA SER A 158 2.64 27.58 0.80
C SER A 158 2.10 28.54 1.86
N GLY A 159 1.50 29.64 1.43
CA GLY A 159 1.08 30.71 2.35
C GLY A 159 2.27 31.27 3.14
N ASN A 160 2.29 31.02 4.45
CA ASN A 160 3.35 31.46 5.36
C ASN A 160 4.39 30.36 5.66
N ALA A 161 4.17 29.13 5.19
CA ALA A 161 5.05 28.00 5.44
C ALA A 161 6.07 27.85 4.31
N THR A 162 7.31 27.49 4.67
CA THR A 162 8.41 27.28 3.72
C THR A 162 9.19 26.03 4.10
N ALA A 163 9.51 25.16 3.14
CA ALA A 163 10.29 23.95 3.38
C ALA A 163 11.24 23.64 2.21
N GLY A 164 12.44 23.16 2.53
CA GLY A 164 13.39 22.60 1.58
C GLY A 164 13.10 21.14 1.20
N ILE A 165 13.92 20.58 0.33
CA ILE A 165 13.84 19.16 -0.04
C ILE A 165 14.16 18.28 1.19
N LYS A 166 13.30 17.28 1.44
CA LYS A 166 13.27 16.40 2.63
C LYS A 166 12.91 17.10 3.93
N GLU A 167 12.42 18.33 3.86
CA GLU A 167 11.82 19.02 4.99
C GLU A 167 10.31 18.92 4.91
N ASP A 168 9.66 19.16 6.05
CA ASP A 168 8.23 19.03 6.21
C ASP A 168 7.57 20.39 6.10
N ILE A 169 6.44 20.45 5.40
CA ILE A 169 5.58 21.63 5.28
C ILE A 169 4.17 21.25 5.73
N GLU A 170 3.57 22.09 6.57
CA GLU A 170 2.19 21.91 7.00
C GLU A 170 1.27 22.65 6.03
N VAL A 171 0.44 21.91 5.32
CA VAL A 171 -0.48 22.42 4.30
C VAL A 171 -1.77 21.63 4.37
N LEU A 172 -2.92 22.32 4.39
CA LEU A 172 -4.25 21.69 4.51
C LEU A 172 -4.36 20.76 5.74
N ASP A 173 -3.87 21.23 6.89
CA ASP A 173 -3.84 20.51 8.18
C ASP A 173 -3.12 19.14 8.15
N VAL A 174 -2.29 18.93 7.13
CA VAL A 174 -1.47 17.73 6.96
C VAL A 174 0.00 18.11 6.86
N ARG A 175 0.87 17.31 7.48
CA ARG A 175 2.31 17.42 7.30
C ARG A 175 2.72 16.70 6.04
N TRP A 176 3.33 17.44 5.12
CA TRP A 176 3.83 16.93 3.86
C TRP A 176 5.34 17.01 3.84
N GLN A 177 6.00 15.90 3.54
CA GLN A 177 7.41 15.91 3.24
C GLN A 177 7.64 16.25 1.78
N VAL A 178 8.52 17.22 1.53
CA VAL A 178 8.95 17.57 0.17
C VAL A 178 9.95 16.53 -0.33
N ALA A 179 9.45 15.49 -1.01
CA ALA A 179 10.28 14.34 -1.37
C ALA A 179 11.29 14.66 -2.48
N SER A 180 10.83 15.29 -3.56
CA SER A 180 11.68 15.65 -4.68
C SER A 180 11.04 16.68 -5.59
N PHE A 181 11.86 17.49 -6.25
CA PHE A 181 11.46 18.38 -7.32
C PHE A 181 12.24 18.01 -8.58
N GLN A 182 11.56 17.63 -9.66
CA GLN A 182 12.20 17.17 -10.89
C GLN A 182 11.71 17.97 -12.08
N LYS A 183 12.66 18.49 -12.86
CA LYS A 183 12.41 19.07 -14.18
C LYS A 183 12.66 17.97 -15.22
N LEU A 184 11.60 17.46 -15.84
CA LEU A 184 11.76 16.44 -16.90
C LEU A 184 12.39 17.11 -18.13
N GLN A 185 13.52 16.58 -18.59
CA GLN A 185 14.19 17.09 -19.80
C GLN A 185 13.34 16.73 -21.03
N GLY A 186 12.76 17.73 -21.70
CA GLY A 186 12.09 17.53 -22.99
C GLY A 186 10.95 18.51 -23.30
N GLU A 187 10.27 19.04 -22.29
CA GLU A 187 9.17 20.02 -22.46
C GLU A 187 9.19 21.03 -21.32
N SER A 188 8.99 22.31 -21.65
CA SER A 188 9.04 23.46 -20.73
C SER A 188 7.98 23.42 -19.62
N SER A 189 6.99 22.51 -19.72
CA SER A 189 5.80 22.45 -18.88
C SER A 189 5.73 21.24 -17.94
N ASP A 190 6.65 20.25 -18.02
CA ASP A 190 6.54 19.02 -17.23
C ASP A 190 7.49 19.02 -16.02
N THR A 191 7.34 20.04 -15.16
CA THR A 191 8.02 20.08 -13.87
C THR A 191 7.09 19.51 -12.80
N ARG A 192 7.58 18.62 -11.94
CA ARG A 192 6.76 17.97 -10.92
C ARG A 192 7.37 18.08 -9.53
N LEU A 193 6.52 18.43 -8.57
CA LEU A 193 6.83 18.37 -7.15
C LEU A 193 6.17 17.12 -6.56
N LYS A 194 6.99 16.25 -5.95
CA LYS A 194 6.50 15.08 -5.24
C LYS A 194 6.41 15.39 -3.75
N LEU A 195 5.22 15.20 -3.20
CA LEU A 195 4.94 15.33 -1.77
C LEU A 195 4.56 13.97 -1.20
N ASN A 196 4.87 13.73 0.07
CA ASN A 196 4.38 12.56 0.80
C ASN A 196 3.70 13.03 2.09
N ALA A 197 2.46 12.61 2.32
CA ALA A 197 1.78 12.85 3.59
C ALA A 197 2.43 12.02 4.70
N GLU A 198 2.84 12.69 5.77
CA GLU A 198 3.40 12.09 6.97
C GLU A 198 2.30 11.86 8.02
N PHE A 199 2.15 10.61 8.46
CA PHE A 199 1.11 10.25 9.43
C PHE A 199 1.71 10.13 10.83
N ILE A 200 2.82 9.41 10.95
CA ILE A 200 3.47 9.14 12.24
C ILE A 200 4.95 9.44 12.12
N PRO A 201 5.48 10.46 12.82
CA PRO A 201 6.92 10.67 12.90
C PRO A 201 7.54 9.49 13.67
N LEU A 202 8.64 8.96 13.15
CA LEU A 202 9.39 7.88 13.78
C LEU A 202 10.48 8.46 14.68
N PRO A 203 10.70 7.88 15.87
CA PRO A 203 11.78 8.31 16.76
C PRO A 203 13.18 7.96 16.22
N VAL A 204 13.25 7.10 15.19
CA VAL A 204 14.48 6.65 14.55
C VAL A 204 14.30 6.59 13.03
N ASN A 205 15.35 6.96 12.30
CA ASN A 205 15.37 6.87 10.84
C ASN A 205 15.49 5.40 10.41
N LEU A 206 14.48 4.86 9.73
CA LEU A 206 14.51 3.50 9.21
C LEU A 206 15.08 3.49 7.78
N PRO A 207 15.96 2.53 7.44
CA PRO A 207 16.39 2.36 6.05
C PRO A 207 15.15 2.12 5.16
N PHE A 208 15.11 2.79 4.02
CA PHE A 208 14.02 2.79 3.02
C PHE A 208 12.70 3.50 3.39
N VAL A 209 12.38 3.69 4.68
CA VAL A 209 11.13 4.34 5.13
C VAL A 209 11.36 5.80 5.53
N GLY A 210 12.54 6.15 6.03
CA GLY A 210 12.89 7.52 6.44
C GLY A 210 12.55 7.82 7.90
N ASN A 211 12.35 9.11 8.20
CA ASN A 211 12.07 9.64 9.55
C ASN A 211 10.57 9.64 9.90
N ALA A 212 9.71 9.34 8.94
CA ALA A 212 8.27 9.33 9.13
C ALA A 212 7.65 8.13 8.42
N LEU A 213 6.54 7.68 8.97
CA LEU A 213 5.80 6.55 8.46
C LEU A 213 4.69 7.07 7.54
N ASN A 214 4.89 6.85 6.24
CA ASN A 214 3.92 7.19 5.21
C ASN A 214 2.67 6.28 5.30
N TRP A 215 1.59 6.69 4.62
CA TRP A 215 0.34 5.93 4.54
C TRP A 215 0.54 4.44 4.22
N LEU A 216 1.46 4.14 3.29
CA LEU A 216 1.76 2.78 2.86
C LEU A 216 2.37 1.94 3.99
N GLY A 217 3.33 2.50 4.72
CA GLY A 217 3.97 1.83 5.85
C GLY A 217 2.97 1.57 6.97
N PHE A 218 2.09 2.53 7.23
CA PHE A 218 1.05 2.43 8.25
C PHE A 218 0.09 1.30 7.94
N TYR A 219 -0.38 1.29 6.69
CA TYR A 219 -1.24 0.25 6.17
C TYR A 219 -0.62 -1.15 6.32
N PHE A 220 0.65 -1.34 5.95
CA PHE A 220 1.29 -2.67 6.05
C PHE A 220 1.40 -3.17 7.48
N ILE A 221 1.74 -2.28 8.43
CA ILE A 221 1.86 -2.64 9.85
C ILE A 221 0.51 -3.06 10.42
N LEU A 222 -0.56 -2.34 10.08
CA LEU A 222 -1.90 -2.67 10.58
C LEU A 222 -2.51 -3.89 9.90
N ILE A 223 -2.34 -4.02 8.58
CA ILE A 223 -3.09 -5.03 7.83
C ILE A 223 -2.62 -6.44 8.12
N MET A 224 -1.32 -6.66 8.36
CA MET A 224 -0.80 -8.02 8.63
C MET A 224 -1.45 -8.68 9.86
N PRO A 225 -1.42 -8.08 11.07
CA PRO A 225 -2.06 -8.67 12.25
C PRO A 225 -3.58 -8.71 12.11
N LEU A 226 -4.21 -7.66 11.56
CA LEU A 226 -5.66 -7.62 11.40
C LEU A 226 -6.17 -8.68 10.43
N THR A 227 -5.46 -8.89 9.31
CA THR A 227 -5.81 -9.93 8.34
C THR A 227 -5.74 -11.32 8.98
N TYR A 228 -4.71 -11.58 9.80
CA TYR A 228 -4.61 -12.84 10.53
C TYR A 228 -5.79 -13.03 11.50
N VAL A 229 -6.11 -12.00 12.30
CA VAL A 229 -7.25 -12.03 13.24
C VAL A 229 -8.57 -12.28 12.51
N PHE A 230 -8.86 -11.53 11.44
CA PHE A 230 -10.11 -11.68 10.71
C PHE A 230 -10.21 -13.02 9.99
N ARG A 231 -9.13 -13.54 9.39
CA ARG A 231 -9.13 -14.87 8.77
C ARG A 231 -9.37 -15.98 9.78
N LYS A 232 -8.80 -15.84 10.98
CA LYS A 232 -9.04 -16.77 12.09
C LYS A 232 -10.49 -16.72 12.57
N LEU A 233 -11.08 -15.51 12.69
CA LEU A 233 -12.49 -15.35 13.04
C LEU A 233 -13.44 -15.98 12.00
N LEU A 234 -13.05 -15.97 10.73
CA LEU A 234 -13.79 -16.58 9.63
C LEU A 234 -13.50 -18.09 9.47
N GLY A 235 -12.68 -18.69 10.35
CA GLY A 235 -12.38 -20.12 10.33
C GLY A 235 -11.49 -20.58 9.18
N VAL A 236 -10.75 -19.67 8.56
CA VAL A 236 -9.90 -19.97 7.38
C VAL A 236 -8.45 -20.28 7.76
N GLN A 237 -8.03 -19.84 8.94
CA GLN A 237 -6.69 -20.03 9.51
C GLN A 237 -6.75 -20.62 10.90
#